data_AF-G4ZER7-F1
#
_entry.id   AF-G4ZER7-F1
#
_cell.length_a   1.000
_cell.length_b   1.000
_cell.length_c   1.000
_cell.angle_alpha   90.00
_cell.angle_beta   90.00
_cell.angle_gamma   90.00
#
_symmetry.space_group_name_H-M   'P 1'
#
loop_
_entity.id
_entity.type
_entity.pdbx_description
1 polymer ?
#
loop_
_entity_poly.entity_id
_entity_poly.type
_entity_poly.pdbx_seq_one_letter_code
_entity_poly.pdbx_strand_id
1 'polypeptide(L)'
;MLIEEANIQVNDVFLDAGSGVGNVLAQIALQTQAFRVVGIEIQRDLAARGMELIASSASRFPHLLKISVVTADIRNIAEGSDTLPYQLRHLLFCHDTVFEEDVILAMRALCMKLPHLRLVALTTRVCPRHRNTCRNSFCKRWKLLKTIQVPMTYSSSLRDLHLYAAEPRWSMQ
;
A
#
# COMPACT_ATOMS: atom_id res chain seq x y z
N MET A 1 12.54 8.33 -4.79
CA MET A 1 11.11 8.53 -4.41
C MET A 1 10.35 7.21 -4.55
N LEU A 2 9.26 6.94 -3.81
CA LEU A 2 8.54 5.64 -3.84
C LEU A 2 8.22 5.18 -5.28
N ILE A 3 7.71 6.10 -6.12
CA ILE A 3 7.35 5.81 -7.52
C ILE A 3 8.53 5.23 -8.32
N GLU A 4 9.72 5.79 -8.15
CA GLU A 4 10.92 5.37 -8.86
C GLU A 4 11.38 3.97 -8.43
N GLU A 5 11.35 3.70 -7.13
CA GLU A 5 11.77 2.40 -6.57
C GLU A 5 10.74 1.30 -6.81
N ALA A 6 9.45 1.66 -6.87
CA ALA A 6 8.36 0.70 -6.99
C ALA A 6 8.20 0.13 -8.41
N ASN A 7 8.73 0.83 -9.42
CA ASN A 7 8.64 0.46 -10.84
C ASN A 7 7.20 0.05 -11.23
N ILE A 8 6.23 0.93 -10.99
CA ILE A 8 4.79 0.66 -11.16
C ILE A 8 4.47 0.52 -12.66
N GLN A 9 3.88 -0.63 -13.03
CA GLN A 9 3.56 -1.03 -14.40
C GLN A 9 2.08 -0.81 -14.74
N VAL A 10 1.76 -0.88 -16.03
CA VAL A 10 0.40 -0.73 -16.58
C VAL A 10 -0.64 -1.69 -16.02
N ASN A 11 -0.23 -2.85 -15.51
CA ASN A 11 -1.11 -3.90 -14.98
C ASN A 11 -1.09 -3.99 -13.44
N ASP A 12 -0.37 -3.08 -12.78
CA ASP A 12 -0.31 -3.04 -11.34
C ASP A 12 -1.51 -2.30 -10.75
N VAL A 13 -1.98 -2.80 -9.62
CA VAL A 13 -2.90 -2.11 -8.72
C VAL A 13 -2.10 -1.58 -7.54
N PHE A 14 -2.18 -0.27 -7.32
CA PHE A 14 -1.60 0.35 -6.14
C PHE A 14 -2.62 0.37 -5.01
N LEU A 15 -2.23 -0.11 -3.83
CA LEU A 15 -3.04 -0.11 -2.61
C LEU A 15 -2.42 0.83 -1.57
N ASP A 16 -3.21 1.76 -1.04
CA ASP A 16 -2.82 2.64 0.06
C ASP A 16 -3.66 2.30 1.30
N ALA A 17 -3.03 1.71 2.30
CA ALA A 17 -3.67 1.34 3.56
C ALA A 17 -3.58 2.51 4.56
N GLY A 18 -4.72 3.12 4.88
CA GLY A 18 -4.80 4.37 5.61
C GLY A 18 -4.69 5.59 4.69
N SER A 19 -5.48 5.61 3.61
CA SER A 19 -5.30 6.59 2.53
C SER A 19 -5.68 8.03 2.89
N GLY A 20 -6.37 8.24 4.01
CA GLY A 20 -6.85 9.56 4.43
C GLY A 20 -7.68 10.23 3.34
N VAL A 21 -7.28 11.44 2.95
CA VAL A 21 -7.94 12.21 1.86
C VAL A 21 -7.49 11.81 0.46
N GLY A 22 -6.54 10.87 0.31
CA GLY A 22 -6.14 10.34 -0.99
C GLY A 22 -5.04 11.10 -1.73
N ASN A 23 -4.19 11.88 -1.04
CA ASN A 23 -3.08 12.60 -1.68
C ASN A 23 -2.11 11.64 -2.40
N VAL A 24 -1.74 10.53 -1.74
CA VAL A 24 -0.89 9.49 -2.34
C VAL A 24 -1.61 8.83 -3.52
N LEU A 25 -2.91 8.54 -3.38
CA LEU A 25 -3.72 7.99 -4.48
C LEU A 25 -3.69 8.89 -5.72
N ALA A 26 -3.94 10.20 -5.54
CA ALA A 26 -3.91 11.18 -6.61
C ALA A 26 -2.52 11.26 -7.27
N GLN A 27 -1.45 11.32 -6.46
CA GLN A 27 -0.09 11.36 -6.98
C GLN A 27 0.25 10.11 -7.80
N ILE A 28 -0.04 8.91 -7.28
CA ILE A 28 0.20 7.66 -7.99
C ILE A 28 -0.64 7.60 -9.28
N ALA A 29 -1.89 8.04 -9.21
CA ALA A 29 -2.76 8.01 -10.39
C ALA A 29 -2.25 8.90 -11.52
N LEU A 30 -1.76 10.10 -11.18
CA LEU A 30 -1.29 11.11 -12.13
C LEU A 30 0.13 10.83 -12.65
N GLN A 31 1.01 10.25 -11.84
CA GLN A 31 2.43 10.11 -12.15
C GLN A 31 2.83 8.70 -12.59
N THR A 32 1.89 7.75 -12.62
CA THR A 32 2.17 6.36 -12.98
C THR A 32 1.11 5.78 -13.90
N GLN A 33 1.47 4.68 -14.56
CA GLN A 33 0.57 3.93 -15.42
C GLN A 33 -0.25 2.87 -14.68
N ALA A 34 -0.27 2.85 -13.33
CA ALA A 34 -1.06 1.89 -12.56
C ALA A 34 -2.46 1.71 -13.15
N PHE A 35 -2.89 0.46 -13.29
CA PHE A 35 -4.20 0.09 -13.83
C PHE A 35 -5.32 0.65 -12.94
N ARG A 36 -5.18 0.48 -11.63
CA ARG A 36 -6.08 1.00 -10.61
C ARG A 36 -5.30 1.47 -9.39
N VAL A 37 -5.89 2.43 -8.69
CA VAL A 37 -5.33 2.98 -7.45
C VAL A 37 -6.43 2.90 -6.40
N VAL A 38 -6.19 2.16 -5.32
CA VAL A 38 -7.21 1.85 -4.31
C VAL A 38 -6.74 2.35 -2.95
N GLY A 39 -7.53 3.20 -2.33
CA GLY A 39 -7.37 3.56 -0.92
C GLY A 39 -8.22 2.69 -0.02
N ILE A 40 -7.70 2.35 1.15
CA ILE A 40 -8.47 1.80 2.26
C ILE A 40 -8.45 2.85 3.37
N GLU A 41 -9.61 3.30 3.80
CA GLU A 41 -9.74 4.32 4.84
C GLU A 41 -10.90 3.99 5.79
N ILE A 42 -10.66 4.09 7.09
CA ILE A 42 -11.69 3.78 8.11
C ILE A 42 -12.63 4.97 8.35
N GLN A 43 -12.12 6.21 8.22
CA GLN A 43 -12.89 7.43 8.43
C GLN A 43 -13.73 7.78 7.19
N ARG A 44 -15.00 7.36 7.21
CA ARG A 44 -15.94 7.57 6.09
C ARG A 44 -16.02 9.01 5.60
N ASP A 45 -16.16 9.96 6.50
CA ASP A 45 -16.33 11.38 6.11
C ASP A 45 -15.05 11.95 5.50
N LEU A 46 -13.88 11.52 6.00
CA LEU A 46 -12.59 11.91 5.44
C LEU A 46 -12.40 11.35 4.03
N ALA A 47 -12.71 10.06 3.85
CA ALA A 47 -12.68 9.38 2.56
C ALA A 47 -13.63 10.03 1.55
N ALA A 48 -14.88 10.32 1.95
CA ALA A 48 -15.89 10.94 1.10
C ALA A 48 -15.43 12.33 0.62
N ARG A 49 -14.94 13.17 1.53
CA ARG A 49 -14.40 14.49 1.18
C ARG A 49 -13.19 14.40 0.25
N GLY A 50 -12.28 13.46 0.49
CA GLY A 50 -11.14 13.20 -0.40
C GLY A 50 -11.59 12.83 -1.81
N MET A 51 -12.56 11.92 -1.93
CA MET A 51 -13.09 11.49 -3.24
C MET A 51 -13.86 12.61 -3.96
N GLU A 52 -14.59 13.48 -3.26
CA GLU A 52 -15.22 14.66 -3.86
C GLU A 52 -14.19 15.60 -4.48
N LEU A 53 -13.09 15.88 -3.76
CA LEU A 53 -11.99 16.71 -4.27
C LEU A 53 -11.30 16.07 -5.48
N ILE A 54 -11.05 14.76 -5.44
CA ILE A 54 -10.48 14.02 -6.57
C ILE A 54 -11.42 14.04 -7.78
N ALA A 55 -12.71 13.77 -7.57
CA ALA A 55 -13.71 13.71 -8.63
C ALA A 55 -13.92 15.08 -9.30
N SER A 56 -13.95 16.16 -8.53
CA SER A 56 -14.07 17.53 -9.09
C SER A 56 -12.89 17.92 -10.00
N SER A 57 -11.74 17.27 -9.84
CA SER A 57 -10.56 17.44 -10.68
C SER A 57 -10.48 16.47 -11.86
N ALA A 58 -11.32 15.44 -11.91
CA ALA A 58 -11.22 14.36 -12.88
C ALA A 58 -11.56 14.79 -14.32
N SER A 59 -12.38 15.83 -14.50
CA SER A 59 -12.68 16.40 -15.83
C SER A 59 -11.42 16.97 -16.50
N ARG A 60 -10.54 17.58 -15.70
CA ARG A 60 -9.24 18.11 -16.15
C ARG A 60 -8.15 17.04 -16.17
N PHE A 61 -8.22 16.08 -15.25
CA PHE A 61 -7.24 15.01 -15.11
C PHE A 61 -7.89 13.63 -15.12
N PRO A 62 -8.19 13.06 -16.30
CA PRO A 62 -8.93 11.80 -16.42
C PRO A 62 -8.26 10.60 -15.76
N HIS A 63 -6.94 10.62 -15.56
CA HIS A 63 -6.24 9.57 -14.82
C HIS A 63 -6.72 9.40 -13.38
N LEU A 64 -7.36 10.41 -12.79
CA LEU A 64 -7.98 10.31 -11.46
C LEU A 64 -9.18 9.35 -11.43
N LEU A 65 -9.81 9.06 -12.58
CA LEU A 65 -10.95 8.14 -12.68
C LEU A 65 -10.60 6.69 -12.33
N LYS A 66 -9.32 6.33 -12.29
CA LYS A 66 -8.86 5.00 -11.87
C LYS A 66 -8.71 4.86 -10.35
N ILE A 67 -8.99 5.93 -9.60
CA ILE A 67 -8.97 5.92 -8.13
C ILE A 67 -10.30 5.40 -7.60
N SER A 68 -10.22 4.52 -6.61
CA SER A 68 -11.36 4.11 -5.79
C SER A 68 -10.94 4.11 -4.33
N VAL A 69 -11.87 4.39 -3.42
CA VAL A 69 -11.62 4.29 -1.98
C VAL A 69 -12.64 3.34 -1.37
N VAL A 70 -12.14 2.35 -0.64
CA VAL A 70 -12.93 1.41 0.14
C VAL A 70 -12.97 1.93 1.57
N THR A 71 -14.16 2.31 2.04
CA THR A 71 -14.36 2.69 3.43
C THR A 71 -14.48 1.44 4.30
N ALA A 72 -13.35 0.99 4.86
CA ALA A 72 -13.30 -0.24 5.64
C ALA A 72 -12.19 -0.17 6.70
N ASP A 73 -12.39 -0.94 7.77
CA ASP A 73 -11.34 -1.28 8.70
C ASP A 73 -10.50 -2.42 8.11
N ILE A 74 -9.17 -2.23 8.06
CA ILE A 74 -8.23 -3.25 7.56
C ILE A 74 -8.37 -4.57 8.30
N ARG A 75 -8.74 -4.54 9.59
CA ARG A 75 -8.99 -5.73 10.41
C ARG A 75 -10.12 -6.61 9.88
N ASN A 76 -11.04 -6.03 9.10
CA ASN A 76 -12.24 -6.68 8.58
C ASN A 76 -12.15 -7.02 7.08
N ILE A 77 -11.01 -6.81 6.43
CA ILE A 77 -10.85 -7.14 5.01
C ILE A 77 -10.69 -8.66 4.86
N ALA A 78 -11.75 -9.31 4.39
CA ALA A 78 -11.78 -10.74 4.14
C ALA A 78 -11.13 -11.10 2.79
N GLU A 79 -10.52 -12.30 2.75
CA GLU A 79 -9.99 -12.90 1.52
C GLU A 79 -11.10 -13.10 0.50
N GLY A 80 -10.81 -12.78 -0.76
CA GLY A 80 -11.78 -12.92 -1.85
C GLY A 80 -12.94 -11.94 -1.79
N SER A 81 -12.90 -10.93 -0.89
CA SER A 81 -13.87 -9.84 -0.97
C SER A 81 -13.69 -9.07 -2.28
N ASP A 82 -14.81 -8.67 -2.89
CA ASP A 82 -14.82 -7.86 -4.12
C ASP A 82 -14.15 -6.48 -3.93
N THR A 83 -13.81 -6.12 -2.69
CA THR A 83 -13.17 -4.85 -2.33
C THR A 83 -11.75 -4.71 -2.88
N LEU A 84 -11.02 -5.83 -3.03
CA LEU A 84 -9.66 -5.84 -3.54
C LEU A 84 -9.57 -6.75 -4.77
N PRO A 85 -8.89 -6.31 -5.86
CA PRO A 85 -8.79 -7.13 -7.06
C PRO A 85 -7.70 -8.21 -6.90
N TYR A 86 -7.93 -9.22 -6.05
CA TYR A 86 -6.98 -10.26 -5.63
C TYR A 86 -6.22 -10.97 -6.76
N GLN A 87 -6.78 -11.00 -7.97
CA GLN A 87 -6.21 -11.64 -9.16
C GLN A 87 -5.14 -10.78 -9.87
N LEU A 88 -5.02 -9.50 -9.51
CA LEU A 88 -4.12 -8.57 -10.17
C LEU A 88 -2.80 -8.41 -9.39
N ARG A 89 -1.76 -7.92 -10.07
CA ARG A 89 -0.50 -7.60 -9.42
C ARG A 89 -0.69 -6.39 -8.52
N HIS A 90 -0.23 -6.48 -7.28
CA HIS A 90 -0.39 -5.40 -6.31
C HIS A 90 0.94 -4.83 -5.83
N LEU A 91 0.91 -3.54 -5.50
CA LEU A 91 1.87 -2.91 -4.60
C LEU A 91 1.09 -2.31 -3.43
N LEU A 92 1.58 -2.51 -2.21
CA LEU A 92 0.96 -1.95 -1.02
C LEU A 92 1.87 -0.89 -0.42
N PHE A 93 1.31 0.28 -0.14
CA PHE A 93 1.89 1.32 0.68
C PHE A 93 1.07 1.47 1.96
N CYS A 94 1.75 1.69 3.08
CA CYS A 94 1.09 1.97 4.36
C CYS A 94 1.96 2.89 5.21
N HIS A 95 1.40 4.04 5.57
CA HIS A 95 1.96 4.91 6.60
C HIS A 95 1.47 4.43 7.98
N ASP A 96 2.14 3.42 8.52
CA ASP A 96 1.75 2.71 9.75
C ASP A 96 2.35 3.28 11.05
N THR A 97 3.05 4.44 11.01
CA THR A 97 3.77 5.01 12.17
C THR A 97 2.91 5.13 13.45
N VAL A 98 1.62 5.45 13.29
CA VAL A 98 0.69 5.72 14.40
C VAL A 98 -0.42 4.67 14.51
N PHE A 99 -0.28 3.54 13.81
CA PHE A 99 -1.27 2.47 13.88
C PHE A 99 -1.13 1.70 15.19
N GLU A 100 -2.28 1.30 15.74
CA GLU A 100 -2.32 0.35 16.85
C GLU A 100 -1.76 -1.01 16.42
N GLU A 101 -1.26 -1.78 17.38
CA GLU A 101 -0.56 -3.04 17.11
C GLU A 101 -1.45 -4.06 16.37
N ASP A 102 -2.72 -4.14 16.74
CA ASP A 102 -3.69 -5.05 16.11
C ASP A 102 -3.95 -4.68 14.64
N VAL A 103 -4.00 -3.39 14.29
CA VAL A 103 -4.09 -2.90 12.91
C VAL A 103 -2.83 -3.25 12.13
N ILE A 104 -1.65 -3.09 12.73
CA ILE A 104 -0.37 -3.48 12.12
C ILE A 104 -0.36 -4.99 11.83
N LEU A 105 -0.84 -5.82 12.77
CA LEU A 105 -0.94 -7.27 12.59
C LEU A 105 -1.92 -7.64 11.48
N ALA A 106 -3.08 -6.98 11.41
CA ALA A 106 -4.06 -7.18 10.34
C ALA A 106 -3.50 -6.79 8.96
N MET A 107 -2.81 -5.66 8.85
CA MET A 107 -2.15 -5.23 7.61
C MET A 107 -1.09 -6.25 7.17
N ARG A 108 -0.29 -6.76 8.10
CA ARG A 108 0.69 -7.82 7.80
C ARG A 108 0.02 -9.11 7.35
N ALA A 109 -1.10 -9.49 7.96
CA ALA A 109 -1.90 -10.63 7.52
C ALA A 109 -2.43 -10.41 6.09
N LEU A 110 -2.94 -9.22 5.77
CA LEU A 110 -3.38 -8.86 4.42
C LEU A 110 -2.23 -9.01 3.40
N CYS A 111 -1.02 -8.56 3.74
CA CYS A 111 0.15 -8.74 2.88
C CYS A 111 0.45 -10.22 2.61
N MET A 112 0.25 -11.10 3.60
CA MET A 112 0.44 -12.54 3.43
C MET A 112 -0.65 -13.19 2.58
N LYS A 113 -1.85 -12.59 2.51
CA LYS A 113 -3.03 -13.12 1.81
C LYS A 113 -3.09 -12.73 0.34
N LEU A 114 -2.63 -11.54 -0.03
CA LEU A 114 -2.64 -11.08 -1.42
C LEU A 114 -1.67 -11.93 -2.27
N PRO A 115 -2.14 -12.77 -3.21
CA PRO A 115 -1.30 -13.77 -3.87
C PRO A 115 -0.26 -13.15 -4.81
N HIS A 116 -0.62 -12.06 -5.49
CA HIS A 116 0.20 -11.37 -6.48
C HIS A 116 0.76 -10.02 -5.98
N LEU A 117 0.75 -9.80 -4.66
CA LEU A 117 1.47 -8.68 -4.06
C LEU A 117 2.97 -8.89 -4.29
N ARG A 118 3.62 -7.90 -4.89
CA ARG A 118 5.05 -7.97 -5.26
C ARG A 118 5.94 -7.04 -4.44
N LEU A 119 5.38 -5.94 -3.95
CA LEU A 119 6.09 -4.93 -3.17
C LEU A 119 5.21 -4.45 -2.01
N VAL A 120 5.81 -4.31 -0.84
CA VAL A 120 5.20 -3.71 0.35
C VAL A 120 6.10 -2.58 0.84
N ALA A 121 5.57 -1.37 0.98
CA ALA A 121 6.28 -0.20 1.48
C ALA A 121 5.65 0.25 2.80
N LEU A 122 6.41 0.17 3.89
CA LEU A 122 5.95 0.45 5.26
C LEU A 122 6.85 1.48 5.93
N THR A 123 6.27 2.40 6.70
CA THR A 123 7.06 3.34 7.51
C THR A 123 7.70 2.71 8.74
N THR A 124 7.16 1.58 9.21
CA THR A 124 7.68 0.84 10.36
C THR A 124 8.40 -0.43 9.92
N ARG A 125 9.59 -0.67 10.48
CA ARG A 125 10.36 -1.88 10.18
C ARG A 125 9.73 -3.11 10.83
N VAL A 126 9.38 -4.13 10.04
CA VAL A 126 8.66 -5.33 10.53
C VAL A 126 9.52 -6.21 11.44
N CYS A 127 10.82 -6.35 11.14
CA CYS A 127 11.75 -7.14 11.94
C CYS A 127 13.09 -6.40 12.10
N PRO A 128 13.20 -5.49 13.08
CA PRO A 128 14.43 -4.71 13.29
C PRO A 128 15.65 -5.58 13.62
N ARG A 129 15.44 -6.74 14.25
CA ARG A 129 16.48 -7.70 14.65
C ARG A 129 16.49 -8.96 13.78
N HIS A 130 16.20 -8.82 12.48
CA HIS A 130 16.18 -9.95 11.55
C HIS A 130 17.52 -10.71 11.54
N ARG A 131 17.45 -12.04 11.48
CA ARG A 131 18.61 -12.96 11.46
C ARG A 131 18.21 -14.25 10.73
N ASN A 132 19.18 -15.06 10.32
CA ASN A 132 18.94 -16.29 9.55
C ASN A 132 17.98 -17.29 10.24
N THR A 133 17.85 -17.23 11.57
CA THR A 133 16.93 -18.07 12.36
C THR A 133 15.57 -17.40 12.63
N CYS A 134 15.21 -16.35 11.89
CA CYS A 134 13.96 -15.61 12.08
C CYS A 134 12.73 -16.51 11.87
N ARG A 135 11.82 -16.52 12.84
CA ARG A 135 10.55 -17.28 12.77
C ARG A 135 9.35 -16.43 12.35
N ASN A 136 9.54 -15.12 12.15
CA ASN A 136 8.46 -14.21 11.75
C ASN A 136 7.93 -14.63 10.37
N SER A 137 6.63 -14.93 10.28
CA SER A 137 5.97 -15.39 9.05
C SER A 137 6.09 -14.38 7.91
N PHE A 138 6.05 -13.08 8.22
CA PHE A 138 6.26 -12.02 7.22
C PHE A 138 7.64 -12.16 6.57
N CYS A 139 8.69 -12.30 7.38
CA CYS A 139 10.07 -12.44 6.90
C CYS A 139 10.33 -13.71 6.08
N LYS A 140 9.47 -14.74 6.18
CA LYS A 140 9.57 -15.94 5.34
C LYS A 140 9.17 -15.67 3.89
N ARG A 141 8.32 -14.67 3.66
CA ARG A 141 7.82 -14.31 2.32
C ARG A 141 8.47 -13.02 1.80
N TRP A 142 8.73 -12.07 2.69
CA TRP A 142 9.10 -10.71 2.36
C TRP A 142 10.52 -10.40 2.79
N LYS A 143 11.37 -10.04 1.82
CA LYS A 143 12.74 -9.58 2.06
C LYS A 143 12.79 -8.07 2.00
N LEU A 144 13.44 -7.45 3.00
CA LEU A 144 13.75 -6.03 2.97
C LEU A 144 14.74 -5.77 1.82
N LEU A 145 14.28 -5.05 0.80
CA LEU A 145 15.08 -4.72 -0.38
C LEU A 145 15.89 -3.45 -0.13
N LYS A 146 15.22 -2.39 0.35
CA LYS A 146 15.80 -1.06 0.51
C LYS A 146 15.05 -0.28 1.58
N THR A 147 15.74 0.65 2.23
CA THR A 147 15.12 1.72 3.00
C THR A 147 15.39 3.02 2.25
N ILE A 148 14.35 3.80 2.01
CA ILE A 148 14.47 5.15 1.45
C ILE A 148 13.94 6.17 2.44
N GLN A 149 14.38 7.41 2.31
CA GLN A 149 13.94 8.52 3.14
C GLN A 149 12.93 9.37 2.36
N VAL A 150 11.76 9.63 2.95
CA VAL A 150 10.69 10.41 2.33
C VAL A 150 10.25 11.57 3.23
N PRO A 151 9.90 12.74 2.66
CA PRO A 151 9.38 13.85 3.44
C PRO A 151 7.97 13.54 3.97
N MET A 152 7.63 14.09 5.13
CA MET A 152 6.30 14.00 5.73
C MET A 152 5.73 15.40 5.94
N THR A 153 4.42 15.55 5.85
CA THR A 153 3.75 16.84 5.99
C THR A 153 3.74 17.38 7.42
N TYR A 154 3.88 16.50 8.41
CA TYR A 154 3.78 16.83 9.84
C TYR A 154 5.16 16.92 10.54
N SER A 155 6.27 16.78 9.80
CA SER A 155 7.61 16.85 10.37
C SER A 155 8.62 17.40 9.37
N SER A 156 9.59 18.18 9.86
CA SER A 156 10.73 18.63 9.06
C SER A 156 11.77 17.53 8.83
N SER A 157 11.70 16.43 9.59
CA SER A 157 12.58 15.27 9.38
C SER A 157 12.01 14.33 8.33
N LEU A 158 12.93 13.75 7.56
CA LEU A 158 12.60 12.65 6.66
C LEU A 158 12.27 11.41 7.50
N ARG A 159 11.36 10.58 6.98
CA ARG A 159 11.01 9.29 7.57
C ARG A 159 11.51 8.16 6.70
N ASP A 160 11.93 7.09 7.36
CA ASP A 160 12.24 5.84 6.70
C ASP A 160 10.97 5.23 6.09
N LEU A 161 11.10 4.79 4.85
CA LEU A 161 10.15 3.93 4.17
C LEU A 161 10.89 2.65 3.78
N HIS A 162 10.45 1.53 4.33
CA HIS A 162 11.05 0.22 4.18
C HIS A 162 10.33 -0.55 3.07
N LEU A 163 11.04 -0.85 1.99
CA LEU A 163 10.52 -1.55 0.82
C LEU A 163 10.85 -3.04 0.94
N TYR A 164 9.82 -3.87 0.92
CA TYR A 164 9.93 -5.31 0.96
C TYR A 164 9.45 -5.91 -0.36
N ALA A 165 10.23 -6.81 -0.94
CA ALA A 165 9.85 -7.56 -2.12
C ALA A 165 9.49 -9.00 -1.73
N ALA A 166 8.51 -9.59 -2.44
CA ALA A 166 8.23 -11.01 -2.31
C ALA A 166 9.44 -11.79 -2.87
N GLU A 167 9.86 -12.85 -2.18
CA GLU A 167 10.72 -13.83 -2.85
C GLU A 167 9.98 -14.40 -4.06
N PRO A 168 10.68 -14.69 -5.18
CA PRO A 168 10.10 -15.46 -6.26
C PRO A 168 9.54 -16.73 -5.64
N ARG A 169 8.21 -16.92 -5.68
CA ARG A 169 7.65 -18.24 -5.44
C ARG A 169 8.28 -19.10 -6.52
N TRP A 170 9.17 -20.01 -6.13
CA TRP A 170 9.61 -21.06 -7.01
C TRP A 170 8.33 -21.67 -7.57
N SER A 171 8.11 -21.49 -8.86
CA SER A 171 7.12 -22.25 -9.59
C SER A 171 7.46 -23.70 -9.29
N MET A 172 6.63 -24.37 -8.48
CA MET A 172 6.63 -25.82 -8.46
C MET A 172 6.36 -26.22 -9.90
N GLN A 173 7.42 -26.68 -10.57
CA GLN A 173 7.31 -27.49 -11.78
C GLN A 173 6.59 -28.79 -11.43
#